data_AF-A0A9W5E4Y6-F1
#
_entry.id   AF-A0A9W5E4Y6-F1
#
_cell.length_a   1.000
_cell.length_b   1.000
_cell.length_c   1.000
_cell.angle_alpha   90.00
_cell.angle_beta   90.00
_cell.angle_gamma   90.00
#
_symmetry.space_group_name_H-M   'P 1'
#
loop_
_entity.id
_entity.type
_entity.pdbx_description
1 polymer ?
#
loop_
_entity_poly.entity_id
_entity_poly.type
_entity_poly.pdbx_seq_one_letter_code
_entity_poly.pdbx_strand_id
1 'polypeptide(L)' 'MNAEVQVAKRSESHQFQVIPKRWIVERSFAWLEKYRRLFKNVERKLETSKQMVVLGFLAILIKR' A
#
# COMPACT_ATOMS: atom_id res chain seq x y z
N MET A 1 -2.32 -12.21 -13.90
CA MET A 1 -1.37 -11.10 -13.66
C MET A 1 -0.36 -11.61 -12.64
N ASN A 2 0.75 -12.18 -13.11
CA ASN A 2 1.76 -12.77 -12.23
C ASN A 2 2.88 -11.75 -12.07
N ALA A 3 2.90 -11.06 -10.93
CA ALA A 3 4.02 -10.22 -10.53
C ALA A 3 4.95 -11.04 -9.64
N GLU A 4 6.26 -10.97 -9.87
CA GLU A 4 7.24 -11.54 -8.95
C GLU A 4 7.27 -10.69 -7.68
N VAL A 5 6.80 -11.26 -6.56
CA VAL A 5 6.73 -10.58 -5.26
C VAL A 5 7.87 -11.06 -4.38
N GLN A 6 8.72 -10.11 -3.96
CA GLN A 6 9.75 -10.35 -2.95
C GLN A 6 9.22 -9.90 -1.58
N VAL A 7 9.07 -10.83 -0.64
CA VAL A 7 8.60 -10.55 0.72
C VAL A 7 9.77 -10.64 1.69
N ALA A 8 10.07 -9.53 2.38
CA ALA A 8 11.06 -9.52 3.44
C ALA A 8 10.51 -10.24 4.69
N LYS A 9 11.13 -11.37 5.08
CA LYS A 9 10.78 -12.08 6.32
C LYS A 9 11.47 -11.44 7.52
N ARG A 10 10.67 -11.12 8.55
CA ARG A 10 11.17 -10.51 9.81
C ARG A 10 12.05 -11.44 10.64
N SER A 11 11.91 -12.76 10.48
CA SER A 11 12.67 -13.77 11.22
C SER A 11 14.13 -13.90 10.79
N GLU A 12 14.46 -13.50 9.56
CA GLU A 12 15.79 -13.66 8.95
C GLU A 12 16.59 -12.35 8.98
N SER A 13 15.97 -11.22 9.33
CA SER A 13 16.54 -9.88 9.18
C SER A 13 17.09 -9.32 10.51
N HIS A 14 18.17 -9.91 11.03
CA HIS A 14 19.02 -9.22 12.02
C HIS A 14 19.98 -8.22 11.35
N GLN A 15 20.00 -8.19 10.02
CA GLN A 15 20.81 -7.28 9.20
C GLN A 15 19.90 -6.55 8.21
N PHE A 16 20.10 -5.24 8.07
CA PHE A 16 19.33 -4.41 7.16
C PHE A 16 19.78 -4.66 5.72
N GLN A 17 18.94 -5.32 4.92
CA GLN A 17 19.15 -5.48 3.48
C GLN A 17 18.33 -4.45 2.70
N VAL A 18 19.00 -3.72 1.80
CA VAL A 18 18.36 -2.75 0.92
C VAL A 18 17.62 -3.50 -0.19
N ILE A 19 16.29 -3.46 -0.17
CA ILE A 19 15.47 -4.01 -1.24
C ILE A 19 15.30 -2.95 -2.33
N PRO A 20 15.72 -3.22 -3.58
CA PRO A 20 15.61 -2.26 -4.65
C PRO A 20 14.13 -1.91 -4.89
N LYS A 21 13.85 -0.62 -5.14
CA LYS A 21 12.50 -0.07 -5.43
C LYS A 21 11.47 -0.13 -4.29
N ARG A 22 11.83 -0.59 -3.09
CA ARG A 22 10.94 -0.61 -1.91
C ARG A 22 10.35 0.76 -1.57
N TRP A 23 11.14 1.82 -1.73
CA TRP A 23 10.70 3.20 -1.47
C TRP A 23 9.47 3.61 -2.31
N ILE A 24 9.29 3.05 -3.52
CA ILE A 24 8.16 3.39 -4.40
C ILE A 24 6.85 2.90 -3.77
N VAL A 25 6.89 1.68 -3.23
CA VAL A 25 5.76 1.04 -2.55
C VAL A 25 5.45 1.79 -1.27
N GLU A 26 6.46 2.05 -0.43
CA GLU A 26 6.30 2.79 0.82
C GLU A 26 5.76 4.22 0.57
N ARG A 27 6.27 4.92 -0.45
CA ARG A 27 5.77 6.25 -0.84
C ARG A 27 4.31 6.21 -1.27
N SER A 28 3.92 5.20 -2.04
CA SER A 28 2.53 5.03 -2.48
C SER A 28 1.58 4.81 -1.30
N PHE A 29 2.00 4.01 -0.31
CA PHE A 29 1.26 3.83 0.94
C PHE A 29 1.22 5.10 1.80
N ALA A 30 2.31 5.86 1.88
CA ALA A 30 2.35 7.12 2.61
C ALA A 30 1.36 8.16 2.06
N TRP A 31 1.06 8.14 0.74
CA TRP A 31 0.02 8.99 0.18
C TRP A 31 -1.39 8.55 0.59
N LEU A 32 -1.62 7.24 0.72
CA LEU A 32 -2.90 6.71 1.16
C LEU A 32 -3.20 6.98 2.64
N GLU A 33 -2.18 7.08 3.50
CA GLU A 33 -2.37 7.43 4.92
C GLU A 33 -3.08 8.78 5.11
N LYS A 34 -2.92 9.72 4.16
CA LYS A 34 -3.62 11.02 4.19
C LYS A 34 -5.11 10.91 3.83
N TYR A 35 -5.56 9.77 3.32
CA TYR A 35 -6.96 9.54 2.97
C TYR A 35 -7.76 9.14 4.23
N ARG A 36 -8.47 10.11 4.83
CA ARG A 36 -9.21 9.93 6.10
C ARG A 36 -10.06 8.65 6.15
N ARG A 37 -10.68 8.26 5.03
CA ARG A 37 -11.54 7.07 4.94
C ARG A 37 -10.77 5.74 5.03
N LEU A 38 -9.49 5.73 4.69
CA LEU A 38 -8.63 4.53 4.74
C LEU A 38 -7.88 4.38 6.07
N PHE A 39 -7.94 5.40 6.95
CA PHE A 39 -7.27 5.36 8.26
C PHE A 39 -7.74 4.18 9.14
N LYS A 40 -8.99 3.74 8.98
CA LYS A 40 -9.52 2.55 9.65
C LYS A 40 -10.35 1.74 8.66
N ASN A 41 -10.23 0.42 8.72
CA ASN A 41 -11.11 -0.50 8.01
C ASN A 41 -12.52 -0.43 8.63
N VAL A 42 -13.30 0.55 8.20
CA VAL A 42 -14.68 0.78 8.65
C VAL A 42 -15.72 0.12 7.75
N GLU A 43 -15.28 -0.43 6.63
CA GLU A 43 -16.11 -1.05 5.61
C GLU A 43 -16.60 -2.43 6.09
N ARG A 44 -17.90 -2.71 5.95
CA ARG A 44 -18.50 -4.01 6.35
C ARG A 44 -18.07 -5.16 5.44
N LYS A 45 -17.78 -4.88 4.17
CA LYS A 45 -17.40 -5.88 3.16
C LYS A 45 -15.96 -5.64 2.71
N LEU A 46 -15.24 -6.73 2.44
CA LEU A 46 -13.87 -6.64 1.91
C LEU A 46 -13.83 -6.03 0.50
N GLU A 47 -14.82 -6.37 -0.34
CA GLU A 47 -14.91 -5.81 -1.70
C GLU A 47 -15.02 -4.29 -1.71
N THR A 48 -15.80 -3.73 -0.79
CA THR A 48 -16.00 -2.29 -0.71
C THR A 48 -14.76 -1.60 -0.14
N SER A 49 -14.07 -2.22 0.83
CA SER A 49 -12.74 -1.77 1.28
C SER A 49 -11.72 -1.74 0.14
N LYS A 50 -11.65 -2.81 -0.67
CA LYS A 50 -10.76 -2.88 -1.83
C LYS A 50 -11.06 -1.76 -2.84
N GLN A 51 -12.34 -1.51 -3.13
CA GLN A 51 -12.75 -0.43 -4.03
C GLN A 51 -12.34 0.95 -3.49
N MET A 52 -12.44 1.19 -2.18
CA MET A 52 -12.00 2.46 -1.57
C MET A 52 -10.51 2.71 -1.72
N VAL A 53 -9.67 1.68 -1.62
CA VAL A 53 -8.22 1.81 -1.86
C VAL A 53 -7.95 2.21 -3.31
N VAL A 54 -8.61 1.57 -4.27
CA VAL A 54 -8.48 1.89 -5.70
C VAL A 54 -8.93 3.32 -5.99
N LEU A 55 -10.07 3.74 -5.44
CA LEU A 55 -10.56 5.12 -5.57
C LEU A 55 -9.61 6.13 -4.93
N GLY A 56 -9.00 5.79 -3.77
CA GLY A 56 -7.99 6.62 -3.12
C GLY A 56 -6.79 6.87 -4.02
N PHE A 57 -6.25 5.81 -4.65
CA PHE A 57 -5.17 5.95 -5.62
C PHE A 57 -5.58 6.78 -6.84
N LEU A 58 -6.77 6.54 -7.41
CA LEU A 58 -7.27 7.31 -8.54
C LEU A 58 -7.36 8.80 -8.22
N ALA A 59 -7.89 9.15 -7.05
CA ALA A 59 -8.03 10.54 -6.62
C ALA A 59 -6.67 11.23 -6.41
N ILE A 60 -5.68 10.51 -5.90
CA ILE A 60 -4.29 11.01 -5.77
C ILE A 60 -3.68 11.26 -7.15
N LEU A 61 -3.89 10.35 -8.10
CA LEU A 61 -3.38 10.48 -9.46
C LEU A 61 -4.03 11.63 -10.24
N ILE A 62 -5.33 11.87 -10.05
CA ILE A 62 -6.06 12.96 -10.72
C ILE A 62 -5.67 14.34 -10.16
N LYS A 63 -5.39 14.43 -8.86
CA LYS A 63 -5.03 15.70 -8.19
C LYS A 63 -3.56 16.09 -8.38
N ARG A 64 -2.80 15.30 -9.12
CA ARG A 64 -1.37 15.48 -9.32
C ARG A 64 -1.09 15.84 -10.77
#